data_AF-A0A7C2RJZ0-F1
#
_entry.id   AF-A0A7C2RJZ0-F1
#
_cell.length_a   1.000
_cell.length_b   1.000
_cell.length_c   1.000
_cell.angle_alpha   90.00
_cell.angle_beta   90.00
_cell.angle_gamma   90.00
#
_symmetry.space_group_name_H-M   'P 1'
#
loop_
_entity.id
_entity.type
_entity.pdbx_description
1 polymer ?
#
loop_
_entity_poly.entity_id
_entity_poly.type
_entity_poly.pdbx_seq_one_letter_code
_entity_poly.pdbx_strand_id
1 'polypeptide(L)'
;MSQRAILVLTLALAALPLVAGDAWRKKPPAQWTPEEAVEVLTDSPWARRVRVWQLTGEAQQRTTTQRTTYQDAPGERPMSVPTESSTTTPQVVEAVYEVQWSSARVLAQAWERLRQAEAQALLELHGPPPDLTADLIVLTLRVVKPPAAPAQALCAGLTDAQLLARARLVSSAKRTVGPARVGRHGVGAGGAVSFYFPRTIQGQPTLEAQTKWAEFSLESVLGDKLKARFKLSEMRVNDQLDY
;
A
#
# COMPACT_ATOMS: atom_id res chain seq x y z
N MET A 1 59.87 14.88 41.14
CA MET A 1 58.79 15.68 40.52
C MET A 1 58.07 14.76 39.55
N SER A 2 56.91 14.24 39.94
CA SER A 2 56.22 13.16 39.24
C SER A 2 55.17 13.74 38.28
N GLN A 3 55.35 13.57 36.98
CA GLN A 3 54.33 13.91 35.99
C GLN A 3 53.31 12.76 35.89
N ARG A 4 52.05 13.09 36.18
CA ARG A 4 50.89 12.21 36.00
C ARG A 4 50.45 12.26 34.54
N ALA A 5 50.55 11.14 33.83
CA ALA A 5 49.94 10.98 32.52
C ALA A 5 48.43 10.77 32.69
N ILE A 6 47.62 11.73 32.23
CA ILE A 6 46.17 11.62 32.12
C ILE A 6 45.88 10.99 30.76
N LEU A 7 45.38 9.75 30.75
CA LEU A 7 44.90 9.08 29.56
C LEU A 7 43.46 9.57 29.29
N VAL A 8 43.28 10.44 28.30
CA VAL A 8 41.96 10.84 27.80
C VAL A 8 41.50 9.75 26.83
N LEU A 9 40.52 8.95 27.27
CA LEU A 9 39.86 7.93 26.45
C LEU A 9 38.82 8.62 25.55
N THR A 10 39.20 8.95 24.33
CA THR A 10 38.32 9.52 23.32
C THR A 10 37.33 8.44 22.84
N LEU A 11 36.10 8.51 23.32
CA LEU A 11 34.99 7.67 22.87
C LEU A 11 34.57 8.11 21.46
N ALA A 12 35.18 7.50 20.44
CA ALA A 12 34.82 7.75 19.04
C ALA A 12 33.46 7.10 18.74
N LEU A 13 32.40 7.90 18.84
CA LEU A 13 31.07 7.56 18.36
C LEU A 13 31.10 7.54 16.83
N ALA A 14 31.42 6.38 16.25
CA ALA A 14 31.39 6.18 14.81
C ALA A 14 29.93 6.29 14.33
N ALA A 15 29.58 7.41 13.70
CA ALA A 15 28.37 7.54 12.92
C ALA A 15 28.49 6.62 11.70
N LEU A 16 27.97 5.40 11.81
CA LEU A 16 27.84 4.50 10.66
C LEU A 16 26.85 5.14 9.68
N PRO A 17 27.17 5.21 8.37
CA PRO A 17 26.22 5.67 7.38
C PRO A 17 25.02 4.72 7.39
N LEU A 18 23.80 5.28 7.45
CA LEU A 18 22.57 4.56 7.11
C LEU A 18 22.69 4.09 5.67
N VAL A 19 23.24 2.89 5.47
CA VAL A 19 23.11 2.17 4.20
C VAL A 19 21.70 1.62 4.17
N ALA A 20 20.77 2.45 3.67
CA ALA A 20 19.43 2.02 3.29
C ALA A 20 19.57 0.76 2.41
N GLY A 21 18.96 -0.34 2.84
CA GLY A 21 18.94 -1.54 2.03
C GLY A 21 18.79 -2.82 2.82
N ASP A 22 17.72 -3.56 2.49
CA ASP A 22 17.51 -4.98 2.76
C ASP A 22 17.95 -5.43 4.16
N ALA A 23 17.64 -4.66 5.21
CA ALA A 23 18.03 -4.98 6.58
C ALA A 23 17.55 -6.39 6.99
N TRP A 24 16.37 -6.80 6.51
CA TRP A 24 15.81 -8.14 6.70
C TRP A 24 16.61 -9.28 6.05
N ARG A 25 17.48 -8.99 5.07
CA ARG A 25 18.37 -9.98 4.45
C ARG A 25 19.75 -10.03 5.10
N LYS A 26 20.24 -8.88 5.58
CA LYS A 26 21.64 -8.72 5.96
C LYS A 26 21.91 -9.00 7.43
N LYS A 27 20.91 -8.81 8.30
CA LYS A 27 21.11 -8.93 9.76
C LYS A 27 19.88 -9.45 10.49
N PRO A 28 20.09 -10.13 11.63
CA PRO A 28 18.99 -10.64 12.43
C PRO A 28 18.15 -9.49 13.01
N PRO A 29 16.84 -9.72 13.29
CA PRO A 29 15.93 -8.69 13.75
C PRO A 29 16.36 -7.90 14.99
N ALA A 30 17.05 -8.56 15.92
CA ALA A 30 17.56 -7.92 17.14
C ALA A 30 18.58 -6.79 16.87
N GLN A 31 19.18 -6.76 15.67
CA GLN A 31 20.19 -5.76 15.29
C GLN A 31 19.62 -4.65 14.39
N TRP A 32 18.31 -4.66 14.09
CA TRP A 32 17.69 -3.57 13.34
C TRP A 32 17.66 -2.28 14.20
N THR A 33 17.76 -1.12 13.57
CA THR A 33 17.41 0.15 14.18
C THR A 33 15.89 0.36 14.05
N PRO A 34 15.30 1.35 14.75
CA PRO A 34 13.89 1.70 14.54
C PRO A 34 13.58 2.08 13.08
N GLU A 35 14.49 2.79 12.41
CA GLU A 35 14.33 3.22 11.02
C GLU A 35 14.32 2.02 10.07
N GLU A 36 15.23 1.06 10.27
CA GLU A 36 15.25 -0.17 9.48
C GLU A 36 14.03 -1.06 9.76
N ALA A 37 13.50 -1.05 10.98
CA ALA A 37 12.23 -1.71 11.27
C ALA A 37 11.08 -1.06 10.48
N VAL A 38 11.03 0.28 10.38
CA VAL A 38 10.06 0.98 9.52
C VAL A 38 10.30 0.67 8.03
N GLU A 39 11.56 0.56 7.60
CA GLU A 39 11.90 0.12 6.23
C GLU A 39 11.33 -1.28 5.96
N VAL A 40 11.48 -2.23 6.89
CA VAL A 40 10.86 -3.57 6.76
C VAL A 40 9.33 -3.48 6.64
N LEU A 41 8.68 -2.58 7.38
CA LEU A 41 7.23 -2.41 7.32
C LEU A 41 6.74 -1.75 6.00
N THR A 42 7.54 -0.87 5.39
CA THR A 42 7.07 0.04 4.33
C THR A 42 7.76 -0.14 2.97
N ASP A 43 8.97 -0.68 2.96
CA ASP A 43 9.84 -0.83 1.78
C ASP A 43 10.51 -2.22 1.76
N SER A 44 9.67 -3.27 1.83
CA SER A 44 10.11 -4.66 1.76
C SER A 44 9.28 -5.46 0.75
N PRO A 45 9.65 -6.70 0.41
CA PRO A 45 8.83 -7.60 -0.42
C PRO A 45 7.38 -7.78 0.05
N TRP A 46 7.12 -7.55 1.34
CA TRP A 46 5.83 -7.66 2.02
C TRP A 46 5.04 -6.35 2.05
N ALA A 47 5.60 -5.25 1.54
CA ALA A 47 4.94 -3.95 1.48
C ALA A 47 4.86 -3.46 0.03
N ARG A 48 3.72 -2.88 -0.35
CA ARG A 48 3.49 -2.34 -1.70
C ARG A 48 2.82 -0.98 -1.61
N ARG A 49 3.49 0.05 -2.13
CA ARG A 49 2.86 1.36 -2.39
C ARG A 49 2.15 1.33 -3.74
N VAL A 50 0.86 1.64 -3.73
CA VAL A 50 -0.01 1.63 -4.91
C VAL A 50 -0.55 3.03 -5.13
N ARG A 51 -0.25 3.60 -6.28
CA ARG A 51 -0.84 4.86 -6.76
C ARG A 51 -2.16 4.53 -7.46
N VAL A 52 -3.24 5.20 -7.05
CA VAL A 52 -4.57 5.04 -7.60
C VAL A 52 -5.08 6.39 -8.10
N TRP A 53 -5.60 6.42 -9.32
CA TRP A 53 -6.34 7.56 -9.87
C TRP A 53 -7.81 7.37 -9.53
N GLN A 54 -8.28 8.04 -8.48
CA GLN A 54 -9.63 7.87 -7.94
C GLN A 54 -10.60 8.82 -8.61
N LEU A 55 -11.77 8.31 -8.96
CA LEU A 55 -12.87 9.13 -9.47
C LEU A 55 -13.40 10.00 -8.32
N THR A 56 -13.61 11.30 -8.57
CA THR A 56 -14.18 12.21 -7.57
C THR A 56 -15.72 12.14 -7.53
N GLY A 57 -16.34 11.60 -8.59
CA GLY A 57 -17.79 11.69 -8.83
C GLY A 57 -18.20 12.98 -9.53
N GLU A 58 -17.27 13.92 -9.72
CA GLU A 58 -17.49 15.15 -10.45
C GLU A 58 -17.09 15.01 -11.93
N ALA A 59 -17.75 15.80 -12.76
CA ALA A 59 -17.50 15.87 -14.18
C ALA A 59 -16.78 17.18 -14.49
N GLN A 60 -15.66 17.10 -15.21
CA GLN A 60 -14.98 18.27 -15.75
C GLN A 60 -15.49 18.52 -17.17
N GLN A 61 -16.04 19.70 -17.41
CA GLN A 61 -16.45 20.13 -18.74
C GLN A 61 -15.27 20.82 -19.42
N ARG A 62 -14.93 20.35 -20.61
CA ARG A 62 -13.93 20.96 -21.48
C ARG A 62 -14.60 21.47 -22.73
N THR A 63 -14.67 22.79 -22.85
CA THR A 63 -15.15 23.48 -24.04
C THR A 63 -13.99 23.72 -25.00
N THR A 64 -14.14 23.27 -26.24
CA THR A 64 -13.18 23.52 -27.32
C THR A 64 -13.90 24.21 -28.46
N THR A 65 -13.39 25.38 -28.86
CA THR A 65 -13.86 26.07 -30.06
C THR A 65 -13.15 25.48 -31.26
N GLN A 66 -13.90 24.84 -32.16
CA GLN A 66 -13.41 24.38 -33.46
C GLN A 66 -14.03 25.22 -34.56
N ARG A 67 -13.32 25.42 -35.68
CA ARG A 67 -13.94 26.00 -36.87
C ARG A 67 -14.47 24.88 -37.73
N THR A 68 -15.78 24.86 -37.95
CA THR A 68 -16.39 23.96 -38.91
C THR A 68 -16.57 24.73 -40.21
N THR A 69 -16.01 24.20 -41.28
CA THR A 69 -16.18 24.75 -42.63
C THR A 69 -17.23 23.93 -43.35
N TYR A 70 -18.29 24.58 -43.82
CA TYR A 70 -19.30 23.96 -44.66
C TYR A 70 -19.51 24.78 -45.94
N GLN A 71 -20.04 24.14 -46.98
CA GLN A 71 -20.30 24.71 -48.28
C GLN A 71 -21.71 24.28 -48.68
N ASP A 72 -22.64 25.24 -48.71
CA ASP A 72 -24.08 24.97 -48.88
C ASP A 72 -24.41 24.50 -50.30
N ALA A 73 -23.68 24.95 -51.33
CA ALA A 73 -23.86 24.49 -52.70
C ALA A 73 -22.53 24.39 -53.50
N PRO A 74 -22.45 23.50 -54.51
CA PRO A 74 -21.29 23.40 -55.40
C PRO A 74 -21.02 24.74 -56.12
N GLY A 75 -19.89 25.38 -55.82
CA GLY A 75 -19.47 26.65 -56.43
C GLY A 75 -19.51 27.87 -55.50
N GLU A 76 -20.08 27.75 -54.30
CA GLU A 76 -20.08 28.83 -53.31
C GLU A 76 -18.80 28.89 -52.47
N ARG A 77 -18.48 30.04 -51.87
CA ARG A 77 -17.30 30.17 -51.02
C ARG A 77 -17.54 29.44 -49.69
N PRO A 78 -16.62 28.56 -49.24
CA PRO A 78 -16.77 27.90 -47.95
C PRO A 78 -16.85 28.91 -46.80
N MET A 79 -17.81 28.70 -45.90
CA MET A 79 -17.99 29.54 -44.72
C MET A 79 -17.42 28.83 -43.50
N SER A 80 -16.55 29.50 -42.74
CA SER A 80 -15.99 28.97 -41.49
C SER A 80 -16.69 29.60 -40.30
N VAL A 81 -17.52 28.84 -39.61
CA VAL A 81 -18.20 29.28 -38.38
C VAL A 81 -17.49 28.68 -37.15
N PRO A 82 -17.34 29.44 -36.05
CA PRO A 82 -16.93 28.87 -34.78
C PRO A 82 -18.04 27.96 -34.25
N THR A 83 -17.69 26.70 -34.00
CA THR A 83 -18.57 25.73 -33.33
C THR A 83 -17.95 25.39 -31.99
N GLU A 84 -18.70 25.60 -30.92
CA GLU A 84 -18.30 25.17 -29.59
C GLU A 84 -18.68 23.70 -29.39
N SER A 85 -17.70 22.89 -29.02
CA SER A 85 -17.93 21.51 -28.61
C SER A 85 -17.61 21.39 -27.12
N SER A 86 -18.56 20.90 -26.33
CA SER A 86 -18.34 20.57 -24.92
C SER A 86 -18.18 19.07 -24.77
N THR A 87 -17.10 18.65 -24.12
CA THR A 87 -16.88 17.27 -23.71
C THR A 87 -16.83 17.20 -22.20
N THR A 88 -17.49 16.20 -21.63
CA THR A 88 -17.52 15.98 -20.19
C THR A 88 -16.70 14.75 -19.87
N THR A 89 -15.64 14.91 -19.09
CA THR A 89 -14.80 13.80 -18.63
C THR A 89 -14.89 13.66 -17.11
N PRO A 90 -14.94 12.44 -16.56
CA PRO A 90 -14.87 12.24 -15.12
C PRO A 90 -13.58 12.83 -14.56
N GLN A 91 -13.68 13.59 -13.48
CA GLN A 91 -12.51 14.10 -12.79
C GLN A 91 -11.88 12.98 -11.95
N VAL A 92 -10.56 12.89 -12.01
CA VAL A 92 -9.77 11.95 -11.22
C VAL A 92 -8.74 12.69 -10.39
N VAL A 93 -8.46 12.18 -9.20
CA VAL A 93 -7.40 12.68 -8.32
C VAL A 93 -6.49 11.54 -7.90
N GLU A 94 -5.24 11.88 -7.63
CA GLU A 94 -4.26 10.92 -7.18
C GLU A 94 -4.38 10.65 -5.67
N ALA A 95 -4.37 9.36 -5.31
CA ALA A 95 -4.11 8.90 -3.95
C ALA A 95 -3.01 7.83 -3.96
N VAL A 96 -2.28 7.72 -2.85
CA VAL A 96 -1.26 6.67 -2.66
C VAL A 96 -1.59 5.90 -1.40
N TYR A 97 -1.61 4.58 -1.56
CA TYR A 97 -1.90 3.63 -0.49
C TYR A 97 -0.70 2.72 -0.28
N GLU A 98 -0.55 2.20 0.93
CA GLU A 98 0.39 1.12 1.24
C GLU A 98 -0.40 -0.12 1.63
N VAL A 99 -0.05 -1.25 1.02
CA VAL A 99 -0.57 -2.57 1.37
C VAL A 99 0.55 -3.41 1.96
N GLN A 100 0.37 -3.85 3.19
CA GLN A 100 1.31 -4.67 3.94
C GLN A 100 0.77 -6.08 4.12
N TRP A 101 1.62 -7.09 3.92
CA TRP A 101 1.34 -8.48 4.25
C TRP A 101 1.56 -8.74 5.74
N SER A 102 0.70 -8.17 6.58
CA SER A 102 0.86 -8.10 8.03
C SER A 102 0.98 -9.43 8.76
N SER A 103 0.50 -10.54 8.18
CA SER A 103 0.67 -11.88 8.75
C SER A 103 2.08 -12.46 8.60
N ALA A 104 2.98 -11.78 7.88
CA ALA A 104 4.36 -12.21 7.74
C ALA A 104 5.13 -12.06 9.06
N ARG A 105 5.96 -13.05 9.38
CA ARG A 105 6.76 -13.07 10.61
C ARG A 105 7.77 -11.92 10.64
N VAL A 106 8.33 -11.55 9.49
CA VAL A 106 9.30 -10.44 9.41
C VAL A 106 8.68 -9.09 9.80
N LEU A 107 7.40 -8.87 9.50
CA LEU A 107 6.67 -7.67 9.95
C LEU A 107 6.40 -7.72 11.45
N ALA A 108 6.04 -8.89 11.99
CA ALA A 108 5.92 -9.09 13.45
C ALA A 108 7.22 -8.75 14.20
N GLN A 109 8.36 -9.16 13.64
CA GLN A 109 9.69 -8.83 14.15
C GLN A 109 10.00 -7.34 14.08
N ALA A 110 9.58 -6.64 13.03
CA ALA A 110 9.76 -5.21 12.91
C ALA A 110 8.96 -4.44 13.99
N TRP A 111 7.69 -4.81 14.22
CA TRP A 111 6.92 -4.22 15.31
C TRP A 111 7.49 -4.52 16.70
N GLU A 112 7.98 -5.74 16.93
CA GLU A 112 8.72 -6.08 18.15
C GLU A 112 9.92 -5.17 18.34
N ARG A 113 10.68 -4.93 17.26
CA ARG A 113 11.84 -4.06 17.34
C ARG A 113 11.48 -2.62 17.71
N LEU A 114 10.41 -2.09 17.14
CA LEU A 114 9.90 -0.76 17.48
C LEU A 114 9.44 -0.68 18.95
N ARG A 115 8.81 -1.74 19.48
CA ARG A 115 8.44 -1.84 20.90
C ARG A 115 9.66 -1.85 21.81
N GLN A 116 10.68 -2.64 21.48
CA GLN A 116 11.94 -2.69 22.24
C GLN A 116 12.74 -1.39 22.17
N ALA A 117 12.57 -0.60 21.11
CA ALA A 117 13.15 0.73 20.99
C ALA A 117 12.32 1.82 21.69
N GLU A 118 11.19 1.47 22.29
CA GLU A 118 10.23 2.43 22.87
C GLU A 118 9.78 3.50 21.86
N ALA A 119 9.75 3.15 20.56
CA ALA A 119 9.44 4.08 19.47
C ALA A 119 7.92 4.27 19.29
N GLN A 120 7.26 4.80 20.31
CA GLN A 120 5.79 4.86 20.41
C GLN A 120 5.13 5.59 19.23
N ALA A 121 5.70 6.71 18.77
CA ALA A 121 5.16 7.45 17.63
C ALA A 121 5.18 6.62 16.32
N LEU A 122 6.21 5.79 16.13
CA LEU A 122 6.30 4.90 14.97
C LEU A 122 5.30 3.74 15.07
N LEU A 123 5.05 3.24 16.30
CA LEU A 123 4.03 2.23 16.55
C LEU A 123 2.61 2.76 16.35
N GLU A 124 2.34 4.03 16.68
CA GLU A 124 1.05 4.66 16.41
C GLU A 124 0.81 4.82 14.91
N LEU A 125 1.85 5.15 14.15
CA LEU A 125 1.75 5.34 12.70
C LEU A 125 1.67 4.02 11.93
N HIS A 126 2.47 3.02 12.33
CA HIS A 126 2.65 1.77 11.59
C HIS A 126 2.15 0.53 12.33
N GLY A 127 1.39 0.68 13.42
CA GLY A 127 1.06 -0.40 14.35
C GLY A 127 0.48 -1.68 13.73
N PRO A 128 0.66 -2.83 14.40
CA PRO A 128 0.12 -4.09 13.93
C PRO A 128 -1.41 -4.08 13.92
N PRO A 129 -2.06 -4.88 13.07
CA PRO A 129 -3.47 -5.17 13.23
C PRO A 129 -3.72 -5.90 14.56
N PRO A 130 -4.94 -5.79 15.13
CA PRO A 130 -5.26 -6.33 16.46
C PRO A 130 -5.28 -7.87 16.52
N ASP A 131 -5.40 -8.53 15.37
CA ASP A 131 -5.44 -9.99 15.26
C ASP A 131 -4.44 -10.42 14.17
N LEU A 132 -3.54 -11.34 14.52
CA LEU A 132 -2.52 -11.93 13.65
C LEU A 132 -2.48 -13.45 13.88
N THR A 133 -3.63 -14.10 14.00
CA THR A 133 -3.69 -15.55 14.13
C THR A 133 -3.03 -16.27 12.94
N ALA A 134 -2.38 -17.40 13.24
CA ALA A 134 -1.57 -18.13 12.28
C ALA A 134 -2.37 -18.79 11.14
N ASP A 135 -3.69 -18.92 11.28
CA ASP A 135 -4.61 -19.49 10.29
C ASP A 135 -5.09 -18.48 9.23
N LEU A 136 -4.73 -17.20 9.39
CA LEU A 136 -5.14 -16.12 8.51
C LEU A 136 -3.95 -15.52 7.75
N ILE A 137 -4.22 -15.15 6.50
CA ILE A 137 -3.42 -14.20 5.73
C ILE A 137 -4.01 -12.83 6.01
N VAL A 138 -3.21 -11.91 6.53
CA VAL A 138 -3.67 -10.56 6.91
C VAL A 138 -3.00 -9.54 6.00
N LEU A 139 -3.82 -8.77 5.29
CA LEU A 139 -3.38 -7.68 4.43
C LEU A 139 -3.89 -6.36 5.00
N THR A 140 -2.99 -5.45 5.34
CA THR A 140 -3.33 -4.14 5.92
C THR A 140 -3.13 -3.04 4.90
N LEU A 141 -4.18 -2.24 4.69
CA LEU A 141 -4.20 -1.08 3.82
C LEU A 141 -4.10 0.20 4.66
N ARG A 142 -3.16 1.07 4.29
CA ARG A 142 -2.94 2.40 4.88
C ARG A 142 -2.97 3.47 3.80
N VAL A 143 -3.39 4.67 4.17
CA VAL A 143 -3.32 5.85 3.28
C VAL A 143 -1.98 6.54 3.51
N VAL A 144 -1.16 6.63 2.46
CA VAL A 144 0.13 7.35 2.50
C VAL A 144 -0.06 8.78 2.00
N LYS A 145 -0.75 8.94 0.88
CA LYS A 145 -1.17 10.23 0.34
C LYS A 145 -2.69 10.20 0.16
N PRO A 146 -3.47 10.96 0.95
CA PRO A 146 -4.90 11.03 0.77
C PRO A 146 -5.24 11.67 -0.59
N PRO A 147 -6.38 11.32 -1.21
CA PRO A 147 -6.87 12.05 -2.37
C PRO A 147 -7.15 13.51 -2.00
N ALA A 148 -6.99 14.41 -2.97
CA ALA A 148 -7.44 15.79 -2.80
C ALA A 148 -8.97 15.84 -2.72
N ALA A 149 -9.49 16.78 -1.93
CA ALA A 149 -10.93 17.05 -1.89
C ALA A 149 -11.46 17.38 -3.30
N PRO A 150 -12.69 16.96 -3.64
CA PRO A 150 -13.70 16.37 -2.76
C PRO A 150 -13.66 14.82 -2.65
N ALA A 151 -12.71 14.15 -3.30
CA ALA A 151 -12.64 12.69 -3.22
C ALA A 151 -12.27 12.22 -1.81
N GLN A 152 -12.75 11.02 -1.46
CA GLN A 152 -12.47 10.37 -0.19
C GLN A 152 -11.57 9.16 -0.39
N ALA A 153 -10.83 8.79 0.66
CA ALA A 153 -10.00 7.59 0.63
C ALA A 153 -10.83 6.33 0.32
N LEU A 154 -10.22 5.33 -0.31
CA LEU A 154 -10.88 4.16 -0.89
C LEU A 154 -11.81 3.39 0.08
N CYS A 155 -11.44 3.34 1.36
CA CYS A 155 -12.24 2.67 2.40
C CYS A 155 -13.13 3.63 3.22
N ALA A 156 -13.07 4.94 2.96
CA ALA A 156 -13.86 5.93 3.68
C ALA A 156 -15.35 5.77 3.29
N GLY A 157 -16.23 5.85 4.30
CA GLY A 157 -17.69 5.70 4.09
C GLY A 157 -18.18 4.28 3.79
N LEU A 158 -17.29 3.30 3.59
CA LEU A 158 -17.69 1.90 3.36
C LEU A 158 -17.93 1.15 4.66
N THR A 159 -19.03 0.41 4.74
CA THR A 159 -19.26 -0.57 5.81
C THR A 159 -18.34 -1.78 5.65
N ASP A 160 -18.14 -2.53 6.73
CA ASP A 160 -17.32 -3.75 6.69
C ASP A 160 -17.90 -4.79 5.73
N ALA A 161 -19.23 -4.89 5.63
CA ALA A 161 -19.90 -5.75 4.65
C ALA A 161 -19.58 -5.35 3.19
N GLN A 162 -19.54 -4.06 2.89
CA GLN A 162 -19.15 -3.56 1.57
C GLN A 162 -17.67 -3.82 1.29
N LEU A 163 -16.79 -3.67 2.29
CA LEU A 163 -15.37 -3.98 2.15
C LEU A 163 -15.14 -5.48 1.90
N LEU A 164 -15.83 -6.36 2.64
CA LEU A 164 -15.82 -7.81 2.42
C LEU A 164 -16.24 -8.16 1.00
N ALA A 165 -17.33 -7.54 0.51
CA ALA A 165 -17.85 -7.79 -0.83
C ALA A 165 -16.91 -7.32 -1.96
N ARG A 166 -15.98 -6.39 -1.70
CA ARG A 166 -15.14 -5.72 -2.72
C ARG A 166 -13.67 -6.13 -2.70
N ALA A 167 -13.19 -6.67 -1.60
CA ALA A 167 -11.80 -7.12 -1.46
C ALA A 167 -11.61 -8.53 -2.01
N ARG A 168 -10.52 -8.77 -2.72
CA ARG A 168 -10.14 -10.10 -3.24
C ARG A 168 -8.64 -10.33 -3.10
N LEU A 169 -8.27 -11.57 -2.82
CA LEU A 169 -6.92 -12.09 -2.98
C LEU A 169 -6.92 -13.07 -4.16
N VAL A 170 -6.11 -12.77 -5.17
CA VAL A 170 -5.99 -13.57 -6.40
C VAL A 170 -4.59 -14.16 -6.47
N SER A 171 -4.46 -15.48 -6.69
CA SER A 171 -3.16 -16.12 -6.88
C SER A 171 -2.78 -16.25 -8.35
N SER A 172 -1.51 -16.54 -8.63
CA SER A 172 -1.04 -16.85 -9.98
C SER A 172 -1.70 -18.08 -10.61
N ALA A 173 -2.30 -18.96 -9.79
CA ALA A 173 -3.12 -20.09 -10.23
C ALA A 173 -4.57 -19.68 -10.54
N LYS A 174 -4.88 -18.38 -10.56
CA LYS A 174 -6.22 -17.80 -10.76
C LYS A 174 -7.25 -18.16 -9.69
N ARG A 175 -6.83 -18.73 -8.55
CA ARG A 175 -7.71 -18.90 -7.38
C ARG A 175 -8.02 -17.52 -6.81
N THR A 176 -9.30 -17.24 -6.61
CA THR A 176 -9.80 -15.97 -6.08
C THR A 176 -10.52 -16.21 -4.77
N VAL A 177 -10.17 -15.43 -3.75
CA VAL A 177 -10.66 -15.60 -2.39
C VAL A 177 -11.10 -14.25 -1.83
N GLY A 178 -12.26 -14.21 -1.18
CA GLY A 178 -12.70 -13.06 -0.40
C GLY A 178 -12.19 -13.15 1.04
N PRO A 179 -12.01 -12.01 1.73
CA PRO A 179 -11.69 -12.05 3.14
C PRO A 179 -12.89 -12.57 3.94
N ALA A 180 -12.61 -13.29 5.03
CA ALA A 180 -13.62 -13.74 5.99
C ALA A 180 -14.00 -12.62 6.98
N ARG A 181 -13.11 -11.66 7.20
CA ARG A 181 -13.30 -10.55 8.12
C ARG A 181 -12.56 -9.29 7.64
N VAL A 182 -13.04 -8.14 8.09
CA VAL A 182 -12.37 -6.84 7.98
C VAL A 182 -12.27 -6.24 9.38
N GLY A 183 -11.20 -5.49 9.65
CA GLY A 183 -11.02 -4.77 10.91
C GLY A 183 -10.41 -3.39 10.67
N ARG A 184 -10.92 -2.39 11.36
CA ARG A 184 -10.40 -1.01 11.34
C ARG A 184 -9.62 -0.77 12.62
N HIS A 185 -8.46 -0.13 12.50
CA HIS A 185 -7.60 0.16 13.65
C HIS A 185 -6.72 1.38 13.39
N GLY A 186 -6.07 1.87 14.45
CA GLY A 186 -5.35 3.13 14.45
C GLY A 186 -6.29 4.35 14.35
N VAL A 187 -5.71 5.54 14.43
CA VAL A 187 -6.43 6.82 14.33
C VAL A 187 -5.59 7.84 13.57
N GLY A 188 -6.24 8.84 12.98
CA GLY A 188 -5.57 9.91 12.24
C GLY A 188 -4.63 9.37 11.15
N ALA A 189 -3.37 9.82 11.16
CA ALA A 189 -2.34 9.36 10.22
C ALA A 189 -2.00 7.86 10.34
N GLY A 190 -2.27 7.24 11.50
CA GLY A 190 -2.08 5.81 11.75
C GLY A 190 -3.30 4.94 11.40
N GLY A 191 -4.37 5.53 10.85
CA GLY A 191 -5.58 4.80 10.49
C GLY A 191 -5.34 3.74 9.40
N ALA A 192 -5.89 2.54 9.61
CA ALA A 192 -5.71 1.41 8.71
C ALA A 192 -6.95 0.51 8.64
N VAL A 193 -7.00 -0.28 7.56
CA VAL A 193 -8.01 -1.32 7.35
C VAL A 193 -7.31 -2.64 7.05
N SER A 194 -7.58 -3.67 7.84
CA SER A 194 -7.01 -5.00 7.66
C SER A 194 -8.06 -5.98 7.14
N PHE A 195 -7.64 -6.78 6.16
CA PHE A 195 -8.44 -7.79 5.49
C PHE A 195 -7.88 -9.17 5.85
N TYR A 196 -8.76 -10.03 6.35
CA TYR A 196 -8.39 -11.34 6.90
C TYR A 196 -8.86 -12.44 5.95
N PHE A 197 -7.93 -13.08 5.26
CA PHE A 197 -8.19 -14.15 4.31
C PHE A 197 -7.87 -15.50 4.96
N PRO A 198 -8.70 -16.53 4.78
CA PRO A 198 -8.39 -17.85 5.30
C PRO A 198 -7.15 -18.42 4.60
N ARG A 199 -6.26 -19.09 5.34
CA ARG A 199 -5.14 -19.85 4.73
C ARG A 199 -5.57 -21.13 4.05
N THR A 200 -6.75 -21.64 4.39
CA THR A 200 -7.31 -22.85 3.77
C THR A 200 -8.75 -22.65 3.34
N ILE A 201 -9.12 -23.22 2.20
CA ILE A 201 -10.48 -23.22 1.67
C ILE A 201 -10.79 -24.63 1.24
N GLN A 202 -11.85 -25.20 1.81
CA GLN A 202 -12.23 -26.60 1.54
C GLN A 202 -11.06 -27.58 1.77
N GLY A 203 -10.26 -27.32 2.81
CA GLY A 203 -9.09 -28.14 3.16
C GLY A 203 -7.84 -27.91 2.29
N GLN A 204 -7.89 -27.04 1.28
CA GLN A 204 -6.75 -26.74 0.41
C GLN A 204 -6.11 -25.39 0.77
N PRO A 205 -4.77 -25.24 0.70
CA PRO A 205 -4.10 -23.97 0.91
C PRO A 205 -4.59 -22.88 -0.05
N THR A 206 -4.87 -21.68 0.46
CA THR A 206 -5.25 -20.51 -0.35
C THR A 206 -4.13 -20.14 -1.34
N LEU A 207 -2.88 -20.24 -0.91
CA LEU A 207 -1.69 -20.11 -1.75
C LEU A 207 -0.98 -21.47 -1.81
N GLU A 208 -0.94 -22.07 -2.99
CA GLU A 208 -0.29 -23.36 -3.23
C GLU A 208 1.24 -23.19 -3.32
N ALA A 209 2.00 -24.26 -3.12
CA ALA A 209 3.48 -24.22 -3.06
C ALA A 209 4.14 -23.61 -4.32
N GLN A 210 3.52 -23.80 -5.49
CA GLN A 210 3.97 -23.30 -6.79
C GLN A 210 3.43 -21.91 -7.14
N THR A 211 2.73 -21.25 -6.20
CA THR A 211 2.20 -19.90 -6.41
C THR A 211 3.35 -18.92 -6.59
N LYS A 212 3.39 -18.25 -7.74
CA LYS A 212 4.46 -17.28 -8.08
C LYS A 212 4.18 -15.91 -7.47
N TRP A 213 2.91 -15.52 -7.47
CA TRP A 213 2.46 -14.23 -6.97
C TRP A 213 1.06 -14.33 -6.37
N ALA A 214 0.77 -13.39 -5.48
CA ALA A 214 -0.56 -13.12 -4.96
C ALA A 214 -0.87 -11.63 -5.14
N GLU A 215 -2.07 -11.29 -5.56
CA GLU A 215 -2.53 -9.92 -5.79
C GLU A 215 -3.73 -9.64 -4.90
N PHE A 216 -3.54 -8.70 -3.98
CA PHE A 216 -4.65 -8.08 -3.27
C PHE A 216 -5.30 -7.05 -4.18
N SER A 217 -6.61 -7.06 -4.24
CA SER A 217 -7.38 -6.03 -4.93
C SER A 217 -8.54 -5.55 -4.09
N LEU A 218 -8.84 -4.26 -4.20
CA LEU A 218 -9.99 -3.63 -3.60
C LEU A 218 -10.61 -2.67 -4.63
N GLU A 219 -11.90 -2.83 -4.86
CA GLU A 219 -12.68 -2.00 -5.77
C GLU A 219 -13.45 -0.93 -4.99
N SER A 220 -13.42 0.31 -5.48
CA SER A 220 -14.19 1.42 -4.93
C SER A 220 -15.68 1.30 -5.26
N VAL A 221 -16.49 2.25 -4.78
CA VAL A 221 -17.90 2.39 -5.19
C VAL A 221 -18.02 2.87 -6.64
N LEU A 222 -17.10 3.71 -7.10
CA LEU A 222 -17.10 4.30 -8.43
C LEU A 222 -16.39 3.43 -9.48
N GLY A 223 -15.81 2.30 -9.07
CA GLY A 223 -15.22 1.29 -9.95
C GLY A 223 -13.70 1.39 -10.14
N ASP A 224 -13.04 2.42 -9.58
CA ASP A 224 -11.58 2.43 -9.49
C ASP A 224 -11.08 1.28 -8.60
N LYS A 225 -9.91 0.72 -8.95
CA LYS A 225 -9.37 -0.47 -8.28
C LYS A 225 -7.97 -0.20 -7.78
N LEU A 226 -7.75 -0.54 -6.52
CA LEU A 226 -6.41 -0.75 -5.98
C LEU A 226 -5.98 -2.18 -6.26
N LYS A 227 -4.74 -2.37 -6.73
CA LYS A 227 -4.13 -3.68 -6.94
C LYS A 227 -2.70 -3.69 -6.39
N ALA A 228 -2.44 -4.52 -5.40
CA ALA A 228 -1.14 -4.73 -4.80
C ALA A 228 -0.68 -6.16 -5.08
N ARG A 229 0.34 -6.32 -5.93
CA ARG A 229 0.90 -7.63 -6.27
C ARG A 229 2.18 -7.90 -5.48
N PHE A 230 2.23 -9.09 -4.90
CA PHE A 230 3.35 -9.61 -4.13
C PHE A 230 3.96 -10.80 -4.86
N LYS A 231 5.26 -10.76 -5.08
CA LYS A 231 6.00 -11.89 -5.66
C LYS A 231 6.48 -12.79 -4.51
N LEU A 232 5.96 -14.02 -4.44
CA LEU A 232 6.25 -14.92 -3.33
C LEU A 232 7.71 -15.39 -3.32
N SER A 233 8.39 -15.36 -4.48
CA SER A 233 9.83 -15.63 -4.56
C SER A 233 10.70 -14.60 -3.83
N GLU A 234 10.20 -13.36 -3.66
CA GLU A 234 10.92 -12.28 -2.97
C GLU A 234 10.57 -12.23 -1.47
N MET A 235 9.43 -12.79 -1.07
CA MET A 235 8.94 -12.85 0.31
C MET A 235 9.57 -14.01 1.08
N ARG A 236 10.90 -14.01 1.19
CA ARG A 236 11.64 -15.08 1.88
C ARG A 236 12.53 -14.53 2.98
N VAL A 237 12.57 -15.25 4.09
CA VAL A 237 13.52 -15.06 5.19
C VAL A 237 14.27 -16.38 5.35
N ASN A 238 15.61 -16.36 5.30
CA ASN A 238 16.45 -17.55 5.37
C ASN A 238 16.00 -18.67 4.41
N ASP A 239 15.74 -18.29 3.15
CA ASP A 239 15.23 -19.18 2.10
C ASP A 239 13.89 -19.88 2.41
N GLN A 240 13.16 -19.44 3.42
CA GLN A 240 11.80 -19.90 3.70
C GLN A 240 10.80 -18.83 3.30
N LEU A 241 9.73 -19.25 2.62
CA LEU A 241 8.61 -18.39 2.27
C LEU A 241 7.92 -17.90 3.57
N ASP A 242 7.77 -16.59 3.71
CA ASP A 242 7.16 -15.94 4.88
C ASP A 242 5.97 -15.11 4.41
N TYR A 243 4.75 -15.43 4.87
CA TYR A 243 3.50 -14.72 4.54
C TYR A 243 2.43 -15.12 5.53
#